data_AF-A0AAW6NKI7-F1
#
_entry.id   AF-A0AAW6NKI7-F1
#
_cell.length_a   1.000
_cell.length_b   1.000
_cell.length_c   1.000
_cell.angle_alpha   90.00
_cell.angle_beta   90.00
_cell.angle_gamma   90.00
#
_symmetry.space_group_name_H-M   'P 1'
#
loop_
_entity.id
_entity.type
_entity.pdbx_description
1 polymer ?
#
loop_
_entity_poly.entity_id
_entity_poly.type
_entity_poly.pdbx_seq_one_letter_code
_entity_poly.pdbx_strand_id
1 'polypeptide(L)' 'MQISTEVLNVLSRCRAEGNFLFLADQLDRSIYVKTNKVLEAAGGKWN' A
#
# COMPACT_ATOMS: atom_id res chain seq x y z
N MET A 1 -6.11 -10.06 -10.22
CA MET A 1 -5.63 -9.93 -8.83
C MET A 1 -6.78 -9.37 -8.01
N GLN A 2 -7.26 -10.07 -6.98
CA GLN A 2 -8.36 -9.55 -6.15
C GLN A 2 -7.75 -8.77 -4.99
N ILE A 3 -8.02 -7.46 -4.94
CA ILE A 3 -7.52 -6.58 -3.87
C ILE A 3 -8.50 -6.66 -2.70
N SER A 4 -7.98 -6.95 -1.51
CA SER A 4 -8.78 -7.01 -0.29
C SER A 4 -9.29 -5.62 0.09
N THR A 5 -10.51 -5.53 0.63
CA THR A 5 -11.07 -4.26 1.15
C THR A 5 -10.17 -3.62 2.21
N GLU A 6 -9.47 -4.43 3.01
CA GLU A 6 -8.49 -3.94 3.99
C GLU A 6 -7.35 -3.16 3.33
N VAL A 7 -6.82 -3.65 2.20
CA VAL A 7 -5.73 -2.98 1.46
C VAL A 7 -6.25 -1.69 0.84
N LEU A 8 -7.47 -1.69 0.29
CA LEU A 8 -8.10 -0.46 -0.21
C LEU A 8 -8.29 0.59 0.90
N ASN A 9 -8.71 0.16 2.09
CA ASN A 9 -8.86 1.05 3.25
C ASN A 9 -7.52 1.62 3.73
N VAL A 10 -6.42 0.87 3.59
CA VAL A 10 -5.07 1.38 3.86
C VAL A 10 -4.68 2.39 2.81
N LEU A 11 -4.77 2.04 1.53
CA LEU A 11 -4.40 2.91 0.41
C LEU A 11 -5.20 4.23 0.42
N SER A 12 -6.49 4.18 0.78
CA SER A 12 -7.34 5.36 0.92
C SER A 12 -6.91 6.32 2.04
N ARG A 13 -6.16 5.82 3.03
CA ARG A 13 -5.61 6.62 4.13
C ARG A 13 -4.17 7.06 3.88
N CYS A 14 -3.52 6.49 2.87
CA CYS A 14 -2.15 6.82 2.52
C CYS A 14 -2.07 8.23 1.94
N ARG A 15 -0.92 8.86 2.12
CA ARG A 15 -0.63 10.18 1.57
C ARG A 15 0.27 10.01 0.36
N ALA A 16 -0.16 10.51 -0.78
CA ALA A 16 0.70 10.62 -1.95
C ALA A 16 1.31 12.03 -1.99
N GLU A 17 2.65 12.13 -2.07
CA GLU A 17 3.34 13.38 -2.37
C GLU A 17 4.26 13.18 -3.57
N GLY A 18 3.94 13.82 -4.70
CA GLY A 18 4.69 13.64 -5.94
C GLY A 18 4.64 12.19 -6.43
N ASN A 19 5.81 11.57 -6.62
CA ASN A 19 5.91 10.15 -7.00
C ASN A 19 6.05 9.20 -5.80
N PHE A 20 5.99 9.72 -4.57
CA PHE A 20 6.13 8.95 -3.35
C PHE A 20 4.76 8.68 -2.73
N LEU A 21 4.57 7.45 -2.24
CA LEU A 21 3.39 7.05 -1.48
C LEU A 21 3.80 6.72 -0.05
N PHE A 22 3.25 7.46 0.90
CA PHE A 22 3.48 7.30 2.32
C PHE A 22 2.34 6.52 2.94
N LEU A 23 2.68 5.37 3.53
CA LEU A 23 1.76 4.60 4.36
C LEU A 23 1.53 5.36 5.67
N ALA A 24 0.26 5.59 6.04
CA ALA A 24 -0.08 6.46 7.15
C ALA A 24 0.32 5.91 8.53
N ASP A 25 0.10 4.62 8.77
CA ASP A 25 0.21 3.98 10.09
C ASP A 25 1.07 2.71 10.05
N GLN A 26 1.45 2.25 11.25
CA GLN A 26 2.10 0.96 11.45
C GLN A 26 1.12 -0.16 11.04
N LEU A 27 1.36 -0.75 9.88
CA LEU A 27 0.56 -1.84 9.36
C LEU A 27 0.95 -3.15 10.05
N ASP A 28 -0.05 -3.97 10.33
CA ASP A 28 0.20 -5.38 10.63
C ASP A 28 0.98 -6.01 9.48
N ARG A 29 1.90 -6.92 9.80
CA ARG A 29 2.78 -7.57 8.81
C ARG A 29 1.98 -8.20 7.66
N SER A 30 0.84 -8.80 7.94
CA SER A 30 -0.01 -9.42 6.92
C SER A 30 -0.55 -8.38 5.94
N ILE A 31 -1.02 -7.24 6.45
CA ILE A 31 -1.56 -6.14 5.64
C ILE A 31 -0.46 -5.46 4.85
N TYR A 32 0.71 -5.25 5.46
CA TYR A 32 1.88 -4.70 4.78
C TYR A 32 2.28 -5.56 3.57
N VAL A 33 2.42 -6.87 3.74
CA VAL A 33 2.81 -7.78 2.65
C VAL A 33 1.80 -7.76 1.50
N LYS A 34 0.49 -7.74 1.81
CA LYS A 34 -0.56 -7.62 0.79
C LYS A 34 -0.49 -6.27 0.05
N THR A 35 -0.35 -5.18 0.79
CA THR A 35 -0.26 -3.81 0.24
C THR A 35 0.98 -3.67 -0.62
N ASN A 36 2.12 -4.19 -0.17
CA ASN A 36 3.36 -4.21 -0.94
C ASN A 36 3.18 -4.92 -2.30
N LYS A 37 2.59 -6.11 -2.31
CA LYS A 37 2.34 -6.85 -3.57
C LYS A 37 1.50 -6.04 -4.56
N VAL A 38 0.52 -5.28 -4.07
CA VAL A 38 -0.31 -4.40 -4.91
C VAL A 38 0.51 -3.24 -5.44
N LEU A 39 1.36 -2.62 -4.62
CA LEU A 39 2.24 -1.53 -5.02
C LEU A 39 3.28 -2.01 -6.04
N GLU A 40 3.93 -3.15 -5.82
CA GLU A 40 4.86 -3.76 -6.77
C GLU A 40 4.18 -4.09 -8.10
N ALA A 41 2.96 -4.64 -8.07
CA ALA A 41 2.17 -4.91 -9.27
C ALA A 41 1.78 -3.64 -10.03
N ALA A 42 1.61 -2.51 -9.33
CA ALA A 42 1.40 -1.19 -9.92
C ALA A 42 2.71 -0.53 -10.40
N GLY A 43 3.87 -1.16 -10.22
CA GLY A 43 5.18 -0.63 -10.59
C GLY A 43 5.87 0.21 -9.51
N GLY A 44 5.26 0.30 -8.32
CA GLY A 44 5.86 0.93 -7.15
C GLY A 44 7.05 0.13 -6.60
N LYS A 45 8.02 0.84 -6.04
CA LYS A 45 9.19 0.25 -5.39
C LYS A 45 9.46 0.98 -4.09
N TRP A 46 9.88 0.24 -3.06
CA TRP A 46 10.42 0.85 -1.84
C TRP A 46 11.85 1.29 -2.10
N ASN A 47 12.21 2.47 -1.57
CA ASN A 47 13.55 3.04 -1.62
C ASN A 47 14.05 3.24 -0.20
#